data_AF-A0A1M6K2Y5-F1
#
_entry.id   AF-A0A1M6K2Y5-F1
#
_cell.length_a   1.000
_cell.length_b   1.000
_cell.length_c   1.000
_cell.angle_alpha   90.00
_cell.angle_beta   90.00
_cell.angle_gamma   90.00
#
_symmetry.space_group_name_H-M   'P 1'
#
loop_
_entity.id
_entity.type
_entity.pdbx_description
1 polymer ?
#
loop_
_entity_poly.entity_id
_entity_poly.type
_entity_poly.pdbx_seq_one_letter_code
_entity_poly.pdbx_strand_id
1 'polypeptide(L)'
;MSEGWFKLHRCLFEKAIWQQSTPEQKVILITLLGLANHKGREWEWKGTQFKAEPGMLVTSLESITARCGKGISIQNVRSAITKFKKYGFLTEEVTKTGRLITILNWGLYQGGEYITNKDTNNQVTNNQQSTNKEVTNSQQRGNKEVTPNKNDKNIKNDKNEKEGKEREEEISILPPLSFPTEYHKSIFDKVGEVGYRTWFINSNITDGPVITIEAPNEFTKNIVEEKYKKHLELILKKKIEIK
;
A
#
# COMPACT_ATOMS: atom_id res chain seq x y z
N MET A 1 -29.89 0.52 5.59
CA MET A 1 -29.08 0.72 4.37
C MET A 1 -28.57 2.15 4.46
N SER A 2 -27.26 2.37 4.37
CA SER A 2 -26.72 3.73 4.42
C SER A 2 -27.08 4.46 3.13
N GLU A 3 -27.94 5.46 3.23
CA GLU A 3 -28.21 6.43 2.17
C GLU A 3 -26.89 7.06 1.71
N GLY A 4 -26.69 7.17 0.40
CA GLY A 4 -25.49 7.76 -0.16
C GLY A 4 -25.19 7.33 -1.60
N TRP A 5 -24.15 7.94 -2.15
CA TRP A 5 -23.58 7.61 -3.46
C TRP A 5 -22.08 7.39 -3.28
N PHE A 6 -21.52 6.54 -4.13
CA PHE A 6 -20.07 6.39 -4.26
C PHE A 6 -19.66 6.77 -5.68
N LYS A 7 -18.42 7.20 -5.84
CA LYS A 7 -17.86 7.66 -7.11
C LYS A 7 -17.19 6.50 -7.83
N LEU A 8 -17.26 6.51 -9.16
CA LEU A 8 -16.33 5.74 -9.98
C LEU A 8 -15.42 6.73 -10.71
N HIS A 9 -14.16 6.81 -10.30
CA HIS A 9 -13.23 7.79 -10.86
C HIS A 9 -12.76 7.36 -12.26
N ARG A 10 -12.71 8.29 -13.22
CA ARG A 10 -12.34 8.01 -14.62
C ARG A 10 -10.96 7.37 -14.77
N CYS A 11 -9.99 7.73 -13.92
CA CYS A 11 -8.66 7.12 -13.91
C CYS A 11 -8.68 5.60 -13.73
N LEU A 12 -9.74 5.02 -13.15
CA LEU A 12 -9.87 3.57 -13.03
C LEU A 12 -9.93 2.90 -14.40
N PHE A 13 -10.58 3.52 -15.39
CA PHE A 13 -10.75 2.97 -16.74
C PHE A 13 -9.44 2.89 -17.53
N GLU A 14 -8.45 3.69 -17.16
CA GLU A 14 -7.11 3.71 -17.75
C GLU A 14 -6.16 2.71 -17.09
N LYS A 15 -6.47 2.26 -15.86
CA LYS A 15 -5.61 1.33 -15.13
C LYS A 15 -5.70 -0.08 -15.72
N ALA A 16 -4.56 -0.78 -15.72
CA ALA A 16 -4.47 -2.18 -16.13
C ALA A 16 -5.46 -3.09 -15.37
N ILE A 17 -5.72 -2.80 -14.09
CA ILE A 17 -6.70 -3.54 -13.29
C ILE A 17 -8.11 -3.50 -13.89
N TRP A 18 -8.48 -2.44 -14.60
CA TRP A 18 -9.77 -2.35 -15.28
C TRP A 18 -9.69 -2.95 -16.69
N GLN A 19 -8.71 -2.52 -17.49
CA GLN A 19 -8.59 -2.92 -18.89
C GLN A 19 -8.39 -4.42 -19.07
N GLN A 20 -7.61 -5.04 -18.18
CA GLN A 20 -7.28 -6.46 -18.27
C GLN A 20 -8.22 -7.35 -17.45
N SER A 21 -9.27 -6.79 -16.83
CA SER A 21 -10.21 -7.56 -16.00
C SER A 21 -11.43 -8.04 -16.77
N THR A 22 -11.89 -9.23 -16.41
CA THR A 22 -13.12 -9.80 -16.95
C THR A 22 -14.35 -9.00 -16.46
N PRO A 23 -15.51 -9.12 -17.11
CA PRO A 23 -16.74 -8.48 -16.64
C PRO A 23 -17.06 -8.82 -15.18
N GLU A 24 -16.89 -10.08 -14.77
CA GLU A 24 -17.11 -10.53 -13.40
C GLU A 24 -16.16 -9.83 -12.42
N GLN A 25 -14.88 -9.72 -12.78
CA GLN A 25 -13.88 -9.01 -11.98
C GLN A 25 -14.25 -7.53 -11.84
N LYS A 26 -14.71 -6.87 -12.91
CA LYS A 26 -15.15 -5.46 -12.85
C LYS A 26 -16.33 -5.27 -11.91
N VAL A 27 -17.32 -6.17 -11.94
CA VAL A 27 -18.46 -6.15 -11.00
C VAL A 27 -17.98 -6.28 -9.55
N ILE A 28 -17.06 -7.22 -9.29
CA ILE A 28 -16.49 -7.42 -7.95
C ILE A 28 -15.73 -6.17 -7.50
N LEU A 29 -14.95 -5.54 -8.37
CA LEU A 29 -14.18 -4.33 -8.06
C LEU A 29 -15.11 -3.19 -7.63
N ILE A 30 -16.14 -2.90 -8.42
CA ILE A 30 -17.12 -1.85 -8.11
C ILE A 30 -17.87 -2.17 -6.81
N THR A 31 -18.23 -3.44 -6.62
CA THR A 31 -18.90 -3.91 -5.39
C THR A 31 -18.04 -3.68 -4.16
N LEU A 32 -16.74 -4.03 -4.21
CA LEU A 32 -15.82 -3.77 -3.10
C LEU A 32 -15.69 -2.27 -2.82
N LEU A 33 -15.62 -1.44 -3.86
CA LEU A 33 -15.52 0.01 -3.72
C LEU A 33 -16.74 0.63 -3.03
N GLY A 34 -17.95 0.14 -3.36
CA GLY A 34 -19.20 0.59 -2.73
C GLY A 34 -19.46 -0.01 -1.34
N LEU A 35 -18.87 -1.16 -1.02
CA LEU A 35 -18.97 -1.78 0.31
C LEU A 35 -17.97 -1.21 1.32
N ALA A 36 -16.86 -0.65 0.85
CA ALA A 36 -15.87 -0.01 1.69
C ALA A 36 -16.50 1.12 2.52
N ASN A 37 -16.11 1.23 3.79
CA ASN A 37 -16.68 2.24 4.66
C ASN A 37 -16.32 3.65 4.16
N HIS A 38 -17.30 4.54 4.07
CA HIS A 38 -17.09 5.94 3.68
C HIS A 38 -16.69 6.86 4.84
N LYS A 39 -16.94 6.41 6.07
CA LYS A 39 -16.59 7.06 7.33
C LYS A 39 -16.15 5.97 8.30
N GLY A 40 -15.37 6.35 9.33
CA GLY A 40 -14.98 5.42 10.38
C GLY A 40 -16.20 4.70 10.98
N ARG A 41 -16.17 3.37 11.02
CA ARG A 41 -17.24 2.54 11.58
C ARG A 41 -16.65 1.55 12.57
N GLU A 42 -17.27 1.43 13.73
CA GLU A 42 -16.91 0.40 14.70
C GLU A 42 -17.44 -0.97 14.24
N TRP A 43 -16.57 -1.96 14.31
CA TRP A 43 -16.79 -3.34 13.94
C TRP A 43 -16.25 -4.23 15.05
N GLU A 44 -16.76 -5.45 15.15
CA GLU A 44 -16.11 -6.48 15.94
C GLU A 44 -15.20 -7.30 15.02
N TRP A 45 -13.90 -7.34 15.31
CA TRP A 45 -12.91 -8.07 14.52
C TRP A 45 -11.97 -8.83 15.46
N LYS A 46 -11.79 -10.13 15.24
CA LYS A 46 -11.01 -11.02 16.14
C LYS A 46 -11.48 -11.01 17.61
N GLY A 47 -12.77 -10.74 17.86
CA GLY A 47 -13.33 -10.64 19.22
C GLY A 47 -12.96 -9.36 19.96
N THR A 48 -12.41 -8.36 19.26
CA THR A 48 -12.14 -7.03 19.81
C THR A 48 -12.87 -5.96 19.00
N GLN A 49 -13.20 -4.84 19.65
CA GLN A 49 -13.76 -3.67 19.00
C GLN A 49 -12.68 -3.07 18.10
N PHE A 50 -12.95 -3.08 16.80
CA PHE A 50 -12.08 -2.61 15.72
C PHE A 50 -12.75 -1.45 15.02
N LYS A 51 -12.06 -0.31 14.98
CA LYS A 51 -12.52 0.85 14.21
C LYS A 51 -12.04 0.70 12.77
N ALA A 52 -12.95 0.40 11.86
CA ALA A 52 -12.67 0.34 10.44
C ALA A 52 -12.59 1.77 9.88
N GLU A 53 -11.41 2.15 9.39
CA GLU A 53 -11.17 3.44 8.74
C GLU A 53 -11.84 3.52 7.36
N PRO A 54 -12.00 4.73 6.78
CA PRO A 54 -12.50 4.88 5.42
C PRO A 54 -11.69 4.08 4.41
N GLY A 55 -12.38 3.35 3.53
CA GLY A 55 -11.74 2.44 2.57
C GLY A 55 -11.49 1.02 3.08
N MET A 56 -11.74 0.73 4.36
CA MET A 56 -11.68 -0.62 4.93
C MET A 56 -13.07 -1.27 4.96
N LEU A 57 -13.10 -2.60 4.83
CA LEU A 57 -14.30 -3.41 5.05
C LEU A 57 -13.97 -4.78 5.63
N VAL A 58 -14.81 -5.23 6.57
CA VAL A 58 -14.82 -6.61 7.08
C VAL A 58 -15.89 -7.38 6.32
N THR A 59 -15.52 -8.49 5.68
CA THR A 59 -16.42 -9.26 4.82
C THR A 59 -16.01 -10.73 4.66
N SER A 60 -16.86 -11.51 3.99
CA SER A 60 -16.58 -12.88 3.55
C SER A 60 -16.71 -13.00 2.03
N LEU A 61 -16.13 -14.05 1.42
CA LEU A 61 -16.26 -14.33 0.00
C LEU A 61 -17.73 -14.56 -0.36
N GLU A 62 -18.45 -15.24 0.53
CA GLU A 62 -19.87 -15.53 0.42
C GLU A 62 -20.68 -14.22 0.44
N SER A 63 -20.35 -13.29 1.35
CA SER A 63 -20.98 -11.98 1.43
C SER A 63 -20.67 -11.12 0.20
N ILE A 64 -19.43 -11.11 -0.28
CA ILE A 64 -19.06 -10.40 -1.53
C ILE A 64 -19.86 -10.98 -2.70
N THR A 65 -19.90 -12.31 -2.82
CA THR A 65 -20.62 -13.02 -3.89
C THR A 65 -22.10 -12.63 -3.88
N ALA A 66 -22.74 -12.68 -2.70
CA ALA A 66 -24.14 -12.29 -2.53
C ALA A 66 -24.39 -10.83 -2.93
N ARG A 67 -23.43 -9.93 -2.66
CA ARG A 67 -23.52 -8.51 -3.03
C ARG A 67 -23.30 -8.24 -4.52
N CYS A 68 -22.49 -9.06 -5.19
CA CYS A 68 -22.28 -8.92 -6.64
C CYS A 68 -23.49 -9.41 -7.47
N GLY A 69 -24.30 -10.31 -6.92
CA GLY A 69 -25.51 -10.82 -7.56
C GLY A 69 -25.32 -12.14 -8.31
N LYS A 70 -26.34 -12.53 -9.09
CA LYS A 70 -26.36 -13.80 -9.83
C LYS A 70 -25.26 -13.84 -10.90
N GLY A 71 -24.67 -15.03 -11.10
CA GLY A 71 -23.63 -15.25 -12.12
C GLY A 71 -22.19 -15.06 -11.63
N ILE A 72 -21.99 -14.57 -10.40
CA ILE A 72 -20.66 -14.49 -9.78
C ILE A 72 -20.47 -15.70 -8.86
N SER A 73 -19.41 -16.46 -9.09
CA SER A 73 -19.01 -17.57 -8.22
C SER A 73 -18.01 -17.12 -7.16
N ILE A 74 -17.88 -17.91 -6.08
CA ILE A 74 -16.84 -17.72 -5.07
C ILE A 74 -15.43 -17.75 -5.70
N GLN A 75 -15.23 -18.54 -6.75
CA GLN A 75 -13.96 -18.62 -7.48
C GLN A 75 -13.66 -17.33 -8.26
N ASN A 76 -14.68 -16.70 -8.85
CA ASN A 76 -14.52 -15.37 -9.45
C ASN A 76 -14.09 -14.36 -8.39
N VAL A 77 -14.70 -14.39 -7.19
CA VAL A 77 -14.30 -13.48 -6.09
C VAL A 77 -12.86 -13.73 -5.65
N ARG A 78 -12.47 -14.99 -5.41
CA ARG A 78 -11.08 -15.33 -5.03
C ARG A 78 -10.07 -14.86 -6.08
N SER A 79 -10.30 -15.23 -7.34
CA SER A 79 -9.40 -14.83 -8.44
C SER A 79 -9.32 -13.30 -8.60
N ALA A 80 -10.44 -12.59 -8.44
CA ALA A 80 -10.48 -11.13 -8.47
C ALA A 80 -9.65 -10.52 -7.33
N ILE A 81 -9.83 -10.99 -6.09
CA ILE A 81 -9.06 -10.49 -4.93
C ILE A 81 -7.55 -10.72 -5.14
N THR A 82 -7.14 -11.93 -5.53
CA THR A 82 -5.73 -12.23 -5.84
C THR A 82 -5.17 -11.30 -6.89
N LYS A 83 -5.94 -11.04 -7.95
CA LYS A 83 -5.57 -10.10 -9.01
C LYS A 83 -5.44 -8.68 -8.46
N PHE A 84 -6.41 -8.20 -7.70
CA PHE A 84 -6.42 -6.83 -7.18
C PHE A 84 -5.28 -6.57 -6.20
N LYS A 85 -4.86 -7.57 -5.42
CA LYS A 85 -3.62 -7.53 -4.63
C LYS A 85 -2.40 -7.36 -5.52
N LYS A 86 -2.28 -8.17 -6.58
CA LYS A 86 -1.17 -8.09 -7.54
C LYS A 86 -1.04 -6.71 -8.20
N TYR A 87 -2.15 -6.04 -8.48
CA TYR A 87 -2.16 -4.68 -9.05
C TYR A 87 -2.08 -3.57 -7.99
N GLY A 88 -1.88 -3.89 -6.71
CA GLY A 88 -1.78 -2.90 -5.64
C GLY A 88 -3.05 -2.07 -5.44
N PHE A 89 -4.22 -2.63 -5.75
CA PHE A 89 -5.50 -1.95 -5.57
C PHE A 89 -6.09 -2.15 -4.17
N LEU A 90 -5.83 -3.31 -3.57
CA LEU A 90 -6.25 -3.62 -2.22
C LEU A 90 -5.23 -4.48 -1.49
N THR A 91 -5.30 -4.48 -0.17
CA THR A 91 -4.68 -5.50 0.69
C THR A 91 -5.76 -6.32 1.39
N GLU A 92 -5.40 -7.51 1.84
CA GLU A 92 -6.29 -8.35 2.63
C GLU A 92 -5.56 -8.93 3.84
N GLU A 93 -6.29 -9.04 4.95
CA GLU A 93 -5.93 -9.85 6.10
C GLU A 93 -6.99 -10.91 6.31
N VAL A 94 -6.58 -12.17 6.25
CA VAL A 94 -7.48 -13.31 6.42
C VAL A 94 -7.45 -13.78 7.87
N THR A 95 -8.62 -14.07 8.43
CA THR A 95 -8.78 -14.67 9.77
C THR A 95 -9.74 -15.85 9.71
N LYS A 96 -9.86 -16.59 10.83
CA LYS A 96 -10.80 -17.71 10.95
C LYS A 96 -12.27 -17.27 10.78
N THR A 97 -12.58 -16.02 11.15
CA THR A 97 -13.95 -15.49 11.18
C THR A 97 -14.31 -14.63 9.97
N GLY A 98 -13.33 -14.26 9.13
CA GLY A 98 -13.60 -13.45 7.94
C GLY A 98 -12.35 -12.89 7.27
N ARG A 99 -12.53 -11.82 6.50
CA ARG A 99 -11.46 -11.08 5.84
C ARG A 99 -11.60 -9.58 6.09
N LEU A 100 -10.50 -8.92 6.40
CA LEU A 100 -10.40 -7.46 6.39
C LEU A 100 -9.77 -7.07 5.06
N ILE A 101 -10.49 -6.30 4.25
CA ILE A 101 -10.01 -5.76 2.98
C ILE A 101 -9.78 -4.26 3.16
N THR A 102 -8.66 -3.77 2.64
CA THR A 102 -8.34 -2.34 2.63
C THR A 102 -8.11 -1.89 1.20
N ILE A 103 -8.92 -0.95 0.70
CA ILE A 103 -8.72 -0.38 -0.63
C ILE A 103 -7.61 0.66 -0.57
N LEU A 104 -6.53 0.40 -1.31
CA LEU A 104 -5.39 1.29 -1.38
C LEU A 104 -5.74 2.54 -2.18
N ASN A 105 -5.31 3.70 -1.69
CA ASN A 105 -5.62 5.00 -2.27
C ASN A 105 -7.13 5.28 -2.39
N TRP A 106 -7.94 4.75 -1.47
CA TRP A 106 -9.40 4.95 -1.46
C TRP A 106 -9.81 6.43 -1.56
N GLY A 107 -9.06 7.32 -0.89
CA GLY A 107 -9.27 8.77 -0.96
C GLY A 107 -9.15 9.36 -2.37
N LEU A 108 -8.33 8.80 -3.26
CA LEU A 108 -8.27 9.23 -4.67
C LEU A 108 -9.56 8.93 -5.43
N TYR A 109 -10.29 7.89 -5.00
CA TYR A 109 -11.52 7.46 -5.66
C TYR A 109 -12.75 8.08 -5.03
N GLN A 110 -12.78 8.26 -3.69
CA GLN A 110 -13.98 8.62 -2.93
C GLN A 110 -13.89 9.96 -2.17
N GLY A 111 -12.75 10.66 -2.18
CA GLY A 111 -12.59 11.95 -1.52
C GLY A 111 -13.59 13.02 -2.00
N GLY A 112 -14.01 13.88 -1.08
CA GLY A 112 -14.86 15.05 -1.36
C GLY A 112 -14.03 16.24 -1.83
N GLU A 113 -14.44 16.84 -2.95
CA GLU A 113 -13.81 17.97 -3.65
C GLU A 113 -12.33 17.79 -4.02
N TYR A 114 -11.86 18.59 -4.97
CA TYR A 114 -10.45 18.67 -5.35
C TYR A 114 -9.61 19.14 -4.16
N ILE A 115 -9.32 18.25 -3.22
CA ILE A 115 -8.32 18.55 -2.21
C ILE A 115 -6.96 18.36 -2.87
N THR A 116 -6.37 19.50 -3.20
CA THR A 116 -4.93 19.66 -3.40
C THR A 116 -4.25 19.34 -2.07
N ASN A 117 -4.11 18.06 -1.72
CA ASN A 117 -3.31 17.59 -0.59
C ASN A 117 -1.90 17.32 -1.14
N LYS A 118 -0.85 18.12 -0.90
CA LYS A 118 -0.35 18.61 0.39
C LYS A 118 -0.43 17.53 1.46
N ASP A 119 0.69 16.81 1.59
CA ASP A 119 1.27 16.35 2.83
C ASP A 119 0.28 15.79 3.87
N THR A 120 -0.12 14.54 3.71
CA THR A 120 -0.35 13.65 4.87
C THR A 120 0.00 12.22 4.48
N ASN A 121 1.28 12.02 4.17
CA ASN A 121 1.89 10.71 4.15
C ASN A 121 2.91 10.70 5.29
N ASN A 122 2.43 10.55 6.52
CA ASN A 122 3.16 10.09 7.69
C ASN A 122 2.21 10.05 8.88
N GLN A 123 2.22 8.92 9.60
CA GLN A 123 1.38 8.57 10.75
C GLN A 123 -0.01 8.03 10.40
N VAL A 124 -0.13 6.72 10.16
CA VAL A 124 -0.87 5.79 11.05
C VAL A 124 -0.38 4.35 10.78
N THR A 125 0.79 3.97 11.30
CA THR A 125 1.20 2.55 11.42
C THR A 125 2.01 2.24 12.68
N ASN A 126 2.02 3.12 13.70
CA ASN A 126 2.87 2.94 14.89
C ASN A 126 2.14 2.55 16.19
N ASN A 127 0.90 2.04 16.16
CA ASN A 127 0.19 1.60 17.37
C ASN A 127 -0.17 0.11 17.41
N GLN A 128 0.67 -0.77 16.85
CA GLN A 128 0.60 -2.21 17.14
C GLN A 128 1.95 -2.74 17.66
N GLN A 129 2.53 -2.05 18.64
CA GLN A 129 3.57 -2.63 19.48
C GLN A 129 3.04 -2.85 20.89
N SER A 130 2.85 -4.15 21.20
CA SER A 130 3.08 -4.78 22.50
C SER A 130 2.61 -4.04 23.75
N THR A 131 1.42 -4.41 24.23
CA THR A 131 1.17 -4.40 25.68
C THR A 131 1.45 -5.79 26.21
N ASN A 132 2.67 -6.03 26.71
CA ASN A 132 2.89 -7.01 27.76
C ASN A 132 3.69 -6.29 28.85
N LYS A 133 2.97 -5.96 29.92
CA LYS A 133 3.47 -5.33 31.14
C LYS A 133 4.46 -6.26 31.83
N GLU A 134 5.56 -5.66 32.28
CA GLU A 134 6.46 -6.15 33.30
C GLU A 134 5.72 -6.46 34.63
N VAL A 135 6.08 -7.58 35.25
CA VAL A 135 6.25 -7.78 36.71
C VAL A 135 7.25 -8.96 36.81
N THR A 136 8.48 -8.84 37.34
CA THR A 136 8.81 -8.74 38.77
C THR A 136 10.30 -8.39 38.93
N ASN A 137 10.58 -7.43 39.81
CA ASN A 137 11.90 -7.10 40.34
C ASN A 137 12.41 -8.16 41.32
N SER A 138 13.70 -8.51 41.28
CA SER A 138 14.71 -8.09 42.28
C SER A 138 15.89 -9.08 42.46
N GLN A 139 17.08 -8.48 42.65
CA GLN A 139 18.23 -8.93 43.45
C GLN A 139 19.27 -9.94 42.91
N GLN A 140 20.34 -9.34 42.35
CA GLN A 140 21.77 -9.40 42.75
C GLN A 140 22.41 -10.65 43.39
N ARG A 141 23.64 -10.90 42.87
CA ARG A 141 24.85 -11.56 43.44
C ARG A 141 24.81 -13.10 43.47
N GLY A 142 25.80 -13.86 43.01
CA GLY A 142 27.11 -13.63 42.38
C GLY A 142 28.04 -14.80 42.73
N ASN A 143 28.60 -15.53 41.76
CA ASN A 143 29.97 -16.08 41.79
C ASN A 143 30.32 -16.97 40.57
N LYS A 144 31.53 -16.72 40.06
CA LYS A 144 32.60 -17.62 39.59
C LYS A 144 32.38 -18.75 38.57
N GLU A 145 33.02 -18.52 37.41
CA GLU A 145 34.05 -19.32 36.71
C GLU A 145 33.78 -20.77 36.22
N VAL A 146 33.75 -20.87 34.88
CA VAL A 146 34.55 -21.72 33.96
C VAL A 146 34.79 -23.20 34.29
N THR A 147 34.31 -24.10 33.41
CA THR A 147 35.16 -25.00 32.58
C THR A 147 34.32 -25.77 31.55
N PRO A 148 34.89 -26.14 30.38
CA PRO A 148 34.18 -26.77 29.26
C PRO A 148 34.30 -28.30 29.29
N ASN A 149 33.29 -29.03 28.81
CA ASN A 149 33.54 -30.40 28.33
C ASN A 149 32.56 -30.87 27.25
N LYS A 150 33.16 -31.41 26.19
CA LYS A 150 32.55 -32.15 25.07
C LYS A 150 32.12 -33.55 25.54
N ASN A 151 31.01 -34.07 25.02
CA ASN A 151 30.94 -35.15 24.01
C ASN A 151 29.66 -36.02 24.12
N ASP A 152 29.05 -36.25 22.95
CA ASP A 152 28.37 -37.45 22.43
C ASP A 152 27.37 -38.26 23.27
N LYS A 153 26.11 -38.34 22.77
CA LYS A 153 25.56 -39.57 22.14
C LYS A 153 24.10 -39.40 21.68
N ASN A 154 23.95 -39.33 20.36
CA ASN A 154 23.10 -40.16 19.50
C ASN A 154 21.89 -40.89 20.14
N ILE A 155 20.66 -40.46 19.83
CA ILE A 155 19.48 -41.34 19.72
C ILE A 155 18.74 -40.98 18.43
N LYS A 156 18.79 -41.92 17.48
CA LYS A 156 17.88 -41.99 16.32
C LYS A 156 16.47 -42.25 16.83
N ASN A 157 15.48 -41.55 16.27
CA ASN A 157 14.23 -42.19 15.87
C ASN A 157 13.56 -41.40 14.75
N ASP A 158 13.43 -42.09 13.62
CA ASP A 158 12.59 -41.74 12.49
C ASP A 158 11.13 -41.57 12.91
N LYS A 159 10.50 -40.48 12.49
CA LYS A 159 9.15 -40.52 11.93
C LYS A 159 8.90 -39.30 11.04
N ASN A 160 8.66 -39.59 9.77
CA ASN A 160 8.19 -38.68 8.74
C ASN A 160 6.96 -37.89 9.17
N GLU A 161 7.00 -36.56 9.01
CA GLU A 161 5.86 -35.79 8.54
C GLU A 161 6.36 -34.55 7.79
N LYS A 162 5.94 -34.43 6.53
CA LYS A 162 6.29 -33.34 5.63
C LYS A 162 5.48 -32.11 6.01
N GLU A 163 6.10 -30.98 6.35
CA GLU A 163 5.43 -29.69 6.27
C GLU A 163 6.40 -28.50 6.23
N GLY A 164 6.10 -27.52 5.37
CA GLY A 164 6.51 -26.13 5.52
C GLY A 164 7.89 -25.71 5.01
N LYS A 165 8.11 -25.67 3.68
CA LYS A 165 9.05 -24.66 3.15
C LYS A 165 8.35 -23.31 3.15
N GLU A 166 8.65 -22.49 4.15
CA GLU A 166 8.43 -21.04 4.10
C GLU A 166 9.16 -20.52 2.85
N ARG A 167 8.38 -19.99 1.89
CA ARG A 167 8.96 -19.17 0.82
C ARG A 167 9.29 -17.84 1.48
N GLU A 168 10.59 -17.57 1.61
CA GLU A 168 11.10 -16.23 1.80
C GLU A 168 10.43 -15.30 0.77
N GLU A 169 9.79 -14.25 1.27
CA GLU A 169 9.24 -13.18 0.46
C GLU A 169 10.40 -12.54 -0.31
N GLU A 170 10.43 -12.71 -1.63
CA GLU A 170 11.25 -11.86 -2.50
C GLU A 170 10.75 -10.43 -2.33
N ILE A 171 11.44 -9.66 -1.48
CA ILE A 171 11.39 -8.21 -1.49
C ILE A 171 11.71 -7.82 -2.93
N SER A 172 10.77 -7.19 -3.64
CA SER A 172 11.05 -6.60 -4.95
C SER A 172 12.05 -5.46 -4.72
N ILE A 173 13.35 -5.77 -4.83
CA ILE A 173 14.42 -4.79 -4.69
C ILE A 173 14.24 -3.82 -5.85
N LEU A 174 13.65 -2.65 -5.57
CA LEU A 174 13.55 -1.58 -6.57
C LEU A 174 14.97 -1.20 -6.97
N PRO A 175 15.23 -0.96 -8.27
CA PRO A 175 16.57 -0.64 -8.73
C PRO A 175 17.08 0.59 -7.98
N PRO A 176 18.35 0.59 -7.55
CA PRO A 176 18.93 1.67 -6.78
C PRO A 176 18.78 2.99 -7.54
N LEU A 177 18.25 4.02 -6.87
CA LEU A 177 18.12 5.35 -7.43
C LEU A 177 19.48 6.05 -7.41
N SER A 178 19.96 6.44 -8.59
CA SER A 178 21.01 7.44 -8.73
C SER A 178 20.39 8.76 -9.14
N PHE A 179 20.90 9.87 -8.58
CA PHE A 179 20.47 11.22 -8.93
C PHE A 179 21.53 11.84 -9.83
N PRO A 180 21.22 12.09 -11.11
CA PRO A 180 22.20 12.65 -12.05
C PRO A 180 22.70 14.04 -11.66
N THR A 181 21.89 14.81 -10.92
CA THR A 181 22.22 16.17 -10.48
C THR A 181 21.71 16.42 -9.05
N GLU A 182 22.23 17.47 -8.39
CA GLU A 182 21.70 17.92 -7.08
C GLU A 182 20.24 18.37 -7.15
N TYR A 183 19.79 18.81 -8.33
CA TYR A 183 18.39 19.14 -8.58
C TYR A 183 17.50 17.90 -8.55
N HIS A 184 17.95 16.79 -9.15
CA HIS A 184 17.23 15.51 -9.06
C HIS A 184 17.07 15.06 -7.61
N LYS A 185 18.12 15.21 -6.79
CA LYS A 185 18.06 14.90 -5.35
C LYS A 185 17.09 15.82 -4.61
N SER A 186 17.16 17.13 -4.86
CA SER A 186 16.28 18.12 -4.22
C SER A 186 14.80 17.89 -4.56
N ILE A 187 14.51 17.44 -5.79
CA ILE A 187 13.17 17.08 -6.22
C ILE A 187 12.71 15.78 -5.56
N PHE A 188 13.59 14.77 -5.51
CA PHE A 188 13.30 13.50 -4.85
C PHE A 188 12.96 13.67 -3.37
N ASP A 189 13.75 14.44 -2.62
CA ASP A 189 13.55 14.64 -1.18
C ASP A 189 12.18 15.24 -0.87
N LYS A 190 11.59 16.00 -1.81
CA LYS A 190 10.29 16.64 -1.62
C LYS A 190 9.11 15.89 -2.21
N VAL A 191 9.29 15.30 -3.40
CA VAL A 191 8.22 14.59 -4.13
C VAL A 191 8.10 13.13 -3.67
N GLY A 192 9.14 12.59 -3.03
CA GLY A 192 9.23 11.21 -2.59
C GLY A 192 9.52 10.24 -3.72
N GLU A 193 9.90 9.01 -3.36
CA GLU A 193 10.36 7.99 -4.30
C GLU A 193 9.36 7.70 -5.42
N VAL A 194 8.08 7.50 -5.07
CA VAL A 194 7.05 7.16 -6.06
C VAL A 194 6.85 8.30 -7.06
N GLY A 195 6.75 9.54 -6.59
CA GLY A 195 6.52 10.68 -7.47
C GLY A 195 7.76 11.01 -8.32
N TYR A 196 8.96 10.88 -7.77
CA TYR A 196 10.21 11.03 -8.52
C TYR A 196 10.33 9.97 -9.62
N ARG A 197 10.12 8.68 -9.28
CA ARG A 197 10.11 7.58 -10.26
C ARG A 197 9.04 7.74 -11.33
N THR A 198 7.91 8.34 -11.01
CA THR A 198 6.81 8.49 -11.98
C THR A 198 7.04 9.66 -12.93
N TRP A 199 7.51 10.80 -12.43
CA TRP A 199 7.47 12.07 -13.18
C TRP A 199 8.83 12.68 -13.51
N PHE A 200 9.91 12.26 -12.82
CA PHE A 200 11.20 12.95 -12.88
C PHE A 200 12.38 12.04 -13.19
N ILE A 201 12.26 10.71 -13.03
CA ILE A 201 13.38 9.78 -13.27
C ILE A 201 13.86 9.76 -14.73
N ASN A 202 12.95 9.99 -15.66
CA ASN A 202 13.23 10.02 -17.11
C ASN A 202 13.23 11.45 -17.66
N SER A 203 13.20 12.46 -16.79
CA SER A 203 13.19 13.86 -17.20
C SER A 203 14.60 14.41 -17.17
N ASN A 204 15.01 15.15 -18.20
CA ASN A 204 16.34 15.76 -18.23
C ASN A 204 16.28 17.13 -17.56
N ILE A 205 17.06 17.33 -16.49
CA ILE A 205 17.06 18.57 -15.72
C ILE A 205 18.38 19.29 -15.93
N THR A 206 18.33 20.41 -16.65
CA THR A 206 19.51 21.21 -16.98
C THR A 206 19.49 22.54 -16.24
N ASP A 207 20.66 22.94 -15.72
CA ASP A 207 20.85 24.25 -15.09
C ASP A 207 21.35 25.25 -16.13
N GLY A 208 20.71 26.41 -16.14
CA GLY A 208 20.99 27.52 -17.05
C GLY A 208 20.47 28.83 -16.46
N PRO A 209 20.23 29.87 -17.27
CA PRO A 209 19.58 31.10 -16.78
C PRO A 209 18.18 30.85 -16.19
N VAL A 210 17.53 29.75 -16.62
CA VAL A 210 16.27 29.20 -16.10
C VAL A 210 16.49 27.69 -15.98
N ILE A 211 15.94 27.04 -14.95
CA ILE A 211 16.04 25.57 -14.84
C ILE A 211 15.08 24.97 -15.87
N THR A 212 15.61 24.13 -16.76
CA THR A 212 14.79 23.48 -17.79
C THR A 212 14.57 22.03 -17.41
N ILE A 213 13.30 21.62 -17.27
CA ILE A 213 12.89 20.24 -17.07
C ILE A 213 12.29 19.75 -18.38
N GLU A 214 13.03 18.92 -19.10
CA GLU A 214 12.58 18.28 -20.32
C GLU A 214 11.87 16.97 -19.95
N ALA A 215 10.56 16.95 -20.11
CA ALA A 215 9.74 15.79 -19.80
C ALA A 215 9.81 14.75 -20.94
N PRO A 216 9.72 13.45 -20.62
CA PRO A 216 9.82 12.40 -21.63
C PRO A 216 8.63 12.35 -22.60
N ASN A 217 7.50 12.96 -22.25
CA ASN A 217 6.30 13.04 -23.09
C ASN A 217 5.39 14.20 -22.66
N GLU A 218 4.47 14.59 -23.55
CA GLU A 218 3.53 15.70 -23.35
C GLU A 218 2.61 15.50 -22.13
N PHE A 219 2.26 14.24 -21.81
CA PHE A 219 1.48 13.94 -20.61
C PHE A 219 2.26 14.26 -19.32
N THR A 220 3.51 13.82 -19.24
CA THR A 220 4.41 14.09 -18.11
C THR A 220 4.69 15.58 -18.02
N LYS A 221 4.89 16.26 -19.16
CA LYS A 221 5.02 17.71 -19.24
C LYS A 221 3.82 18.40 -18.60
N ASN A 222 2.60 18.07 -19.03
CA ASN A 222 1.38 18.69 -18.52
C ASN A 222 1.21 18.45 -17.01
N ILE A 223 1.50 17.24 -16.53
CA ILE A 223 1.42 16.94 -15.09
C ILE A 223 2.49 17.69 -14.30
N VAL A 224 3.74 17.74 -14.78
CA VAL A 224 4.83 18.49 -14.13
C VAL A 224 4.50 19.99 -14.13
N GLU A 225 3.91 20.50 -15.21
CA GLU A 225 3.49 21.89 -15.35
C GLU A 225 2.33 22.27 -14.44
N GLU A 226 1.24 21.52 -14.47
CA GLU A 226 0.04 21.85 -13.69
C GLU A 226 0.25 21.60 -12.19
N LYS A 227 0.92 20.51 -11.83
CA LYS A 227 0.97 20.03 -10.45
C LYS A 227 2.25 20.40 -9.71
N TYR A 228 3.38 20.50 -10.41
CA TYR A 228 4.70 20.62 -9.76
C TYR A 228 5.42 21.95 -10.04
N LYS A 229 5.17 22.64 -11.16
CA LYS A 229 5.88 23.87 -11.57
C LYS A 229 6.02 24.91 -10.47
N LYS A 230 4.89 25.35 -9.89
CA LYS A 230 4.88 26.35 -8.82
C LYS A 230 5.69 25.92 -7.59
N HIS A 231 5.65 24.63 -7.27
CA HIS A 231 6.36 24.11 -6.10
C HIS A 231 7.86 24.02 -6.37
N LEU A 232 8.23 23.57 -7.56
CA LEU A 232 9.62 23.48 -8.00
C LEU A 232 10.27 24.86 -8.08
N GLU A 233 9.57 25.88 -8.60
CA GLU A 233 10.08 27.27 -8.64
C GLU A 233 10.38 27.83 -7.25
N LEU A 234 9.56 27.45 -6.25
CA LEU A 234 9.72 27.88 -4.86
C LEU A 234 10.90 27.16 -4.18
N ILE A 235 11.12 25.89 -4.50
CA ILE A 235 12.22 25.08 -3.94
C ILE A 235 13.55 25.49 -4.54
N LEU A 236 13.60 25.61 -5.87
CA LEU A 236 14.83 25.87 -6.60
C LEU A 236 15.19 27.36 -6.64
N LYS A 237 14.30 28.23 -6.13
CA LYS A 237 14.43 29.69 -6.09
C LYS A 237 14.84 30.30 -7.44
N LYS A 238 14.54 29.60 -8.53
CA LYS A 238 14.79 29.95 -9.92
C LYS A 238 13.50 29.70 -10.69
N LYS A 239 13.29 30.47 -11.75
CA LYS A 239 12.21 30.19 -12.70
C LYS A 239 12.46 28.83 -13.35
N ILE A 240 11.37 28.13 -13.68
CA ILE A 240 11.44 26.81 -14.30
C ILE A 240 10.68 26.82 -15.61
N GLU A 241 11.36 26.36 -16.65
CA GLU A 241 10.77 26.11 -17.96
C GLU A 241 10.60 24.60 -18.11
N ILE A 242 9.40 24.14 -18.45
CA ILE A 242 9.10 22.72 -18.63
C ILE A 242 8.90 22.51 -20.12
N LYS A 243 9.74 21.67 -20.72
CA LYS A 243 9.75 21.39 -22.16
C LYS A 243 9.25 20.01 -22.47
#